data_AF-A0A257TI18-F1
#
_entry.id   AF-A0A257TI18-F1
#
_cell.length_a   1.000
_cell.length_b   1.000
_cell.length_c   1.000
_cell.angle_alpha   90.00
_cell.angle_beta   90.00
_cell.angle_gamma   90.00
#
_symmetry.space_group_name_H-M   'P 1'
#
loop_
_entity.id
_entity.type
_entity.pdbx_description
1 polymer ?
#
loop_
_entity_poly.entity_id
_entity_poly.type
_entity_poly.pdbx_seq_one_letter_code
_entity_poly.pdbx_strand_id
1 'polypeptide(L)'
;MNLKLGSLKAFIAVAVVLLVSAGTTSVHASVRGGAGTLGMHGSMSTIDPNKLALPGVVIVKFKPGITPSVQELFKVPGFERKIVTEANPTGMQALLQTMHMKLDKASQALSNIYIVHYSSTVTPALMAKSLSMNPNVQYAEPHYIYKVSDVNFTPNDSLIADQYALSLIQAFNAWNITEGDSSVVVGIVDTGVNWMHPDLYANIWHNPNWQSDTNYPGDSIGWDFGGKGTGSGGATPDNNPEEDFPPPYEHGTHVAGIVAAVANNGIGVAGVAPHCRIMAVKVTEADLTDPSTGDPYIVYGFEGIIYAAD
;
A
#
# COMPACT_ATOMS: atom_id res chain seq x y z
N MET A 1 -12.93 47.99 18.50
CA MET A 1 -13.34 47.07 17.41
C MET A 1 -12.97 45.67 17.88
N ASN A 2 -13.95 44.94 18.43
CA ASN A 2 -13.78 43.63 19.04
C ASN A 2 -13.84 42.54 17.96
N LEU A 3 -12.75 41.82 17.72
CA LEU A 3 -12.78 40.58 16.94
C LEU A 3 -12.78 39.40 17.92
N LYS A 4 -13.92 38.70 17.97
CA LYS A 4 -14.12 37.46 18.71
C LYS A 4 -13.25 36.36 18.08
N LEU A 5 -12.36 35.75 18.87
CA LEU A 5 -11.80 34.44 18.56
C LEU A 5 -12.95 33.41 18.59
N GLY A 6 -13.37 32.96 17.41
CA GLY A 6 -14.24 31.80 17.26
C GLY A 6 -13.43 30.54 17.55
N SER A 7 -13.95 29.72 18.46
CA SER A 7 -13.42 28.42 18.85
C SER A 7 -13.19 27.51 17.62
N LEU A 8 -11.93 27.30 17.26
CA LEU A 8 -11.53 26.24 16.34
C LEU A 8 -11.53 24.91 17.12
N LYS A 9 -12.67 24.22 17.15
CA LYS A 9 -12.71 22.83 17.59
C LYS A 9 -12.01 22.01 16.52
N ALA A 10 -10.76 21.63 16.78
CA ALA A 10 -10.04 20.65 15.99
C ALA A 10 -10.82 19.33 16.01
N PHE A 11 -11.50 19.01 14.92
CA PHE A 11 -12.02 17.67 14.68
C PHE A 11 -10.83 16.79 14.31
N ILE A 12 -10.34 16.02 15.27
CA ILE A 12 -9.48 14.86 14.97
C ILE A 12 -10.42 13.79 14.41
N ALA A 13 -10.55 13.78 13.08
CA ALA A 13 -11.14 12.66 12.37
C ALA A 13 -10.05 11.57 12.29
N VAL A 14 -10.15 10.55 13.14
CA VAL A 14 -9.41 9.30 12.96
C VAL A 14 -10.02 8.62 11.73
N ALA A 15 -9.47 8.91 10.56
CA ALA A 15 -9.74 8.14 9.36
C ALA A 15 -8.98 6.82 9.47
N VAL A 16 -9.67 5.76 9.89
CA VAL A 16 -9.21 4.40 9.64
C VAL A 16 -9.28 4.21 8.12
N VAL A 17 -8.16 4.44 7.45
CA VAL A 17 -8.00 4.12 6.03
C VAL A 17 -7.95 2.60 5.92
N LEU A 18 -9.12 2.00 5.68
CA LEU A 18 -9.18 0.69 5.04
C LEU A 18 -8.70 0.88 3.60
N LEU A 19 -7.48 0.43 3.33
CA LEU A 19 -6.91 0.35 1.99
C LEU A 19 -7.86 -0.45 1.09
N VAL A 20 -8.54 0.26 0.19
CA VAL A 20 -9.27 -0.32 -0.93
C VAL A 20 -8.42 -0.06 -2.17
N SER A 21 -7.65 -1.05 -2.62
CA SER A 21 -6.97 -0.98 -3.91
C SER A 21 -8.03 -1.07 -5.02
N ALA A 22 -8.30 0.04 -5.71
CA ALA A 22 -9.09 0.06 -6.93
C ALA A 22 -8.15 0.27 -8.13
N GLY A 23 -7.63 -0.83 -8.69
CA GLY A 23 -6.96 -0.83 -9.98
C GLY A 23 -7.91 -1.35 -11.05
N THR A 24 -8.34 -0.51 -11.98
CA THR A 24 -9.03 -0.93 -13.22
C THR A 24 -8.07 -0.78 -14.39
N THR A 25 -7.66 -1.88 -15.00
CA THR A 25 -7.12 -1.86 -16.37
C THR A 25 -8.01 -2.72 -17.27
N SER A 26 -8.45 -2.13 -18.36
CA SER A 26 -9.22 -2.80 -19.42
C SER A 26 -8.24 -3.19 -20.52
N VAL A 27 -8.15 -4.47 -20.88
CA VAL A 27 -7.42 -4.87 -22.09
C VAL A 27 -8.32 -5.75 -22.96
N HIS A 28 -8.59 -5.26 -24.17
CA HIS A 28 -9.16 -6.02 -25.27
C HIS A 28 -8.13 -7.07 -25.74
N ALA A 29 -8.43 -8.36 -25.59
CA ALA A 29 -7.61 -9.44 -26.12
C ALA A 29 -8.30 -10.09 -27.34
N SER A 30 -7.73 -9.90 -28.53
CA SER A 30 -8.01 -10.68 -29.73
C SER A 30 -7.24 -12.00 -29.65
N VAL A 31 -7.95 -13.11 -29.82
CA VAL A 31 -7.43 -14.48 -29.65
C VAL A 31 -6.76 -14.98 -30.93
N ARG A 32 -5.49 -15.44 -30.83
CA ARG A 32 -4.93 -16.53 -31.66
C ARG A 32 -4.04 -17.44 -30.82
N GLY A 33 -4.24 -18.74 -31.02
CA GLY A 33 -3.88 -19.82 -30.10
C GLY A 33 -2.39 -20.17 -30.01
N GLY A 34 -2.06 -20.78 -28.87
CA GLY A 34 -0.74 -21.34 -28.56
C GLY A 34 -0.70 -21.74 -27.09
N ALA A 35 -0.27 -22.96 -26.81
CA ALA A 35 -0.42 -23.64 -25.53
C ALA A 35 0.35 -23.01 -24.34
N GLY A 36 -0.27 -23.05 -23.16
CA GLY A 36 0.42 -23.22 -21.88
C GLY A 36 1.02 -21.97 -21.23
N THR A 37 0.29 -21.39 -20.29
CA THR A 37 0.65 -21.11 -18.87
C THR A 37 -0.36 -20.07 -18.37
N LEU A 38 -1.33 -20.49 -17.54
CA LEU A 38 -2.35 -19.61 -16.96
C LEU A 38 -1.71 -18.73 -15.89
N GLY A 39 -1.21 -17.56 -16.28
CA GLY A 39 -0.86 -16.48 -15.36
C GLY A 39 -2.13 -15.83 -14.82
N MET A 40 -2.46 -16.07 -13.56
CA MET A 40 -3.53 -15.36 -12.85
C MET A 40 -3.00 -14.01 -12.37
N HIS A 41 -3.26 -12.94 -13.13
CA HIS A 41 -3.11 -11.56 -12.65
C HIS A 41 -4.50 -10.95 -12.41
N GLY A 42 -4.87 -10.89 -11.14
CA GLY A 42 -5.90 -10.02 -10.59
C GLY A 42 -5.43 -9.64 -9.20
N SER A 43 -5.51 -8.36 -8.83
CA SER A 43 -5.11 -7.85 -7.52
C SER A 43 -5.97 -8.49 -6.43
N MET A 44 -5.54 -9.65 -5.93
CA MET A 44 -6.06 -10.24 -4.71
C MET A 44 -5.42 -9.48 -3.55
N SER A 45 -6.24 -8.97 -2.63
CA SER A 45 -5.78 -8.79 -1.25
C SER A 45 -5.10 -10.10 -0.86
N THR A 46 -3.81 -10.07 -0.57
CA THR A 46 -3.03 -11.26 -0.28
C THR A 46 -3.61 -11.93 0.96
N ILE A 47 -4.38 -13.01 0.76
CA ILE A 47 -4.91 -13.81 1.86
C ILE A 47 -3.70 -14.43 2.55
N ASP A 48 -3.39 -13.99 3.75
CA ASP A 48 -2.25 -14.47 4.53
C ASP A 48 -2.63 -15.83 5.17
N PRO A 49 -2.05 -16.95 4.69
CA PRO A 49 -2.37 -18.26 5.24
C PRO A 49 -1.80 -18.47 6.65
N ASN A 50 -0.89 -17.61 7.11
CA ASN A 50 -0.25 -17.70 8.41
C ASN A 50 -1.01 -16.94 9.51
N LYS A 51 -1.93 -16.05 9.14
CA LYS A 51 -2.81 -15.37 10.09
C LYS A 51 -3.95 -16.30 10.50
N LEU A 52 -4.14 -16.41 11.81
CA LEU A 52 -5.22 -17.21 12.37
C LEU A 52 -6.56 -16.56 12.00
N ALA A 53 -7.54 -17.36 11.56
CA ALA A 53 -8.87 -16.88 11.18
C ALA A 53 -9.95 -17.69 11.88
N LEU A 54 -11.09 -17.04 12.15
CA LEU A 54 -12.30 -17.70 12.67
C LEU A 54 -12.78 -18.76 11.67
N PRO A 55 -12.81 -20.05 12.04
CA PRO A 55 -13.36 -21.08 11.18
C PRO A 55 -14.84 -20.80 10.85
N GLY A 56 -15.24 -21.04 9.60
CA GLY A 56 -16.64 -20.86 9.19
C GLY A 56 -17.06 -19.41 8.96
N VAL A 57 -16.15 -18.44 8.95
CA VAL A 57 -16.48 -17.01 8.80
C VAL A 57 -15.55 -16.31 7.79
N VAL A 58 -16.15 -15.61 6.83
CA VAL A 58 -15.45 -14.70 5.90
C VAL A 58 -16.14 -13.35 5.84
N ILE A 59 -15.36 -12.30 5.59
CA ILE A 59 -15.83 -10.94 5.37
C ILE A 59 -15.85 -10.68 3.86
N VAL A 60 -16.95 -10.13 3.36
CA VAL A 60 -17.13 -9.85 1.92
C VAL A 60 -17.58 -8.41 1.75
N LYS A 61 -16.92 -7.67 0.86
CA LYS A 61 -17.39 -6.37 0.38
C LYS A 61 -17.90 -6.48 -1.04
N PHE A 62 -19.10 -5.98 -1.30
CA PHE A 62 -19.65 -5.85 -2.65
C PHE A 62 -19.23 -4.55 -3.31
N LYS A 63 -19.09 -4.57 -4.64
CA LYS A 63 -18.86 -3.38 -5.45
C LYS A 63 -20.00 -2.36 -5.26
N PRO A 64 -19.71 -1.04 -5.35
CA PRO A 64 -20.74 0.00 -5.27
C PRO A 64 -21.90 -0.24 -6.24
N GLY A 65 -23.14 0.03 -5.80
CA GLY A 65 -24.35 -0.10 -6.62
C GLY A 65 -24.93 -1.52 -6.74
N ILE A 66 -24.25 -2.53 -6.21
CA ILE A 66 -24.80 -3.89 -6.14
C ILE A 66 -25.71 -4.02 -4.91
N THR A 67 -26.93 -4.54 -5.11
CA THR A 67 -27.79 -4.99 -4.02
C THR A 67 -27.34 -6.39 -3.57
N PRO A 68 -26.80 -6.55 -2.35
CA PRO A 68 -26.22 -7.81 -1.92
C PRO A 68 -27.30 -8.88 -1.71
N SER A 69 -27.05 -10.08 -2.23
CA SER A 69 -27.93 -11.23 -2.00
C SER A 69 -27.11 -12.48 -1.76
N VAL A 70 -27.61 -13.34 -0.87
CA VAL A 70 -26.99 -14.63 -0.53
C VAL A 70 -26.91 -15.50 -1.79
N GLN A 71 -27.98 -15.51 -2.59
CA GLN A 71 -28.07 -16.30 -3.81
C GLN A 71 -27.10 -15.82 -4.89
N GLU A 72 -26.87 -14.51 -5.02
CA GLU A 72 -25.93 -13.96 -6.01
C GLU A 72 -24.49 -14.10 -5.56
N LEU A 73 -24.20 -14.01 -4.25
CA LEU A 73 -22.85 -14.14 -3.72
C LEU A 73 -22.20 -15.49 -4.06
N PHE A 74 -22.97 -16.57 -3.97
CA PHE A 74 -22.47 -17.92 -4.19
C PHE A 74 -22.44 -18.34 -5.66
N LYS A 75 -22.87 -17.47 -6.59
CA LYS A 75 -22.68 -17.66 -8.03
C LYS A 75 -21.27 -17.30 -8.45
N VAL A 76 -20.33 -18.16 -8.11
CA VAL A 76 -18.94 -18.08 -8.57
C VAL A 76 -18.75 -18.92 -9.86
N PRO A 77 -17.85 -18.50 -10.77
CA PRO A 77 -17.52 -19.27 -11.96
C PRO A 77 -16.67 -20.50 -11.59
N GLY A 78 -16.47 -21.39 -12.57
CA GLY A 78 -15.38 -22.38 -12.50
C GLY A 78 -15.46 -23.42 -11.37
N PHE A 79 -14.26 -23.83 -10.93
CA PHE A 79 -14.05 -24.85 -9.90
C PHE A 79 -14.49 -24.37 -8.52
N GLU A 80 -14.43 -23.06 -8.29
CA GLU A 80 -14.79 -22.35 -7.07
C GLU A 80 -16.24 -22.61 -6.69
N ARG A 81 -17.11 -22.87 -7.67
CA ARG A 81 -18.52 -23.23 -7.41
C ARG A 81 -18.64 -24.48 -6.55
N LYS A 82 -17.77 -25.47 -6.78
CA LYS A 82 -17.75 -26.70 -5.98
C LYS A 82 -17.34 -26.38 -4.54
N ILE A 83 -16.29 -25.59 -4.35
CA ILE A 83 -15.80 -25.17 -3.04
C ILE A 83 -16.90 -24.44 -2.26
N VAL A 84 -17.55 -23.45 -2.88
CA VAL A 84 -18.62 -22.66 -2.24
C VAL A 84 -19.84 -23.52 -1.91
N THR A 85 -20.19 -24.49 -2.76
CA THR A 85 -21.30 -25.42 -2.50
C THR A 85 -20.97 -26.35 -1.34
N GLU A 86 -19.77 -26.94 -1.32
CA GLU A 86 -19.28 -27.78 -0.23
C GLU A 86 -19.10 -26.99 1.07
N ALA A 87 -18.92 -25.67 0.98
CA ALA A 87 -18.77 -24.82 2.15
C ALA A 87 -20.00 -24.85 3.07
N ASN A 88 -21.17 -25.18 2.51
CA ASN A 88 -22.49 -25.14 3.16
C ASN A 88 -22.75 -23.80 3.87
N PRO A 89 -22.96 -22.72 3.10
CA PRO A 89 -23.20 -21.39 3.67
C PRO A 89 -24.48 -21.34 4.49
N THR A 90 -24.42 -20.74 5.67
CA THR A 90 -25.51 -20.72 6.64
C THR A 90 -26.15 -19.35 6.80
N GLY A 91 -25.47 -18.27 6.39
CA GLY A 91 -26.05 -16.94 6.44
C GLY A 91 -25.11 -15.83 6.00
N MET A 92 -25.69 -14.65 5.81
CA MET A 92 -24.99 -13.40 5.48
C MET A 92 -25.64 -12.26 6.26
N GLN A 93 -24.84 -11.47 6.97
CA GLN A 93 -25.31 -10.33 7.76
C GLN A 93 -24.47 -9.09 7.48
N ALA A 94 -25.10 -7.92 7.39
CA ALA A 94 -24.38 -6.67 7.19
C ALA A 94 -23.52 -6.32 8.42
N LEU A 95 -22.25 -5.98 8.20
CA LEU A 95 -21.30 -5.67 9.28
C LEU A 95 -21.79 -4.51 10.16
N LEU A 96 -22.34 -3.45 9.55
CA LEU A 96 -22.90 -2.31 10.29
C LEU A 96 -24.01 -2.71 11.28
N GLN A 97 -24.84 -3.70 10.92
CA GLN A 97 -25.90 -4.19 11.79
C GLN A 97 -25.31 -4.95 12.99
N THR A 98 -24.27 -5.75 12.77
CA THR A 98 -23.58 -6.45 13.86
C THR A 98 -22.89 -5.49 14.83
N MET A 99 -22.42 -4.34 14.34
CA MET A 99 -21.80 -3.31 15.15
C MET A 99 -22.80 -2.32 15.78
N HIS A 100 -24.11 -2.50 15.55
CA HIS A 100 -25.16 -1.56 15.97
C HIS A 100 -24.92 -0.11 15.49
N MET A 101 -24.21 0.06 14.37
CA MET A 101 -23.87 1.36 13.81
C MET A 101 -24.95 1.83 12.83
N LYS A 102 -25.31 3.11 12.91
CA LYS A 102 -26.14 3.76 11.89
C LYS A 102 -25.27 4.17 10.71
N LEU A 103 -25.81 4.03 9.50
CA LEU A 103 -25.14 4.50 8.30
C LEU A 103 -25.12 6.04 8.30
N ASP A 104 -23.92 6.63 8.28
CA ASP A 104 -23.70 8.06 8.10
C ASP A 104 -22.56 8.33 7.10
N LYS A 105 -22.14 9.59 6.94
CA LYS A 105 -21.03 9.95 6.04
C LYS A 105 -19.71 9.29 6.42
N ALA A 106 -19.43 9.09 7.70
CA ALA A 106 -18.19 8.49 8.17
C ALA A 106 -18.20 6.97 8.00
N SER A 107 -19.35 6.32 8.19
CA SER A 107 -19.50 4.88 8.03
C SER A 107 -19.86 4.46 6.59
N GLN A 108 -19.93 5.39 5.64
CA GLN A 108 -20.27 5.10 4.25
C GLN A 108 -19.25 4.14 3.62
N ALA A 109 -17.99 4.24 4.01
CA ALA A 109 -16.94 3.30 3.59
C ALA A 109 -17.20 1.86 4.08
N LEU A 110 -17.88 1.70 5.21
CA LEU A 110 -18.26 0.40 5.80
C LEU A 110 -19.58 -0.15 5.23
N SER A 111 -20.23 0.59 4.33
CA SER A 111 -21.37 0.07 3.59
C SER A 111 -20.95 -1.10 2.70
N ASN A 112 -21.92 -1.97 2.44
CA ASN A 112 -21.78 -3.16 1.61
C ASN A 112 -20.75 -4.20 2.08
N ILE A 113 -20.34 -4.14 3.36
CA ILE A 113 -19.51 -5.18 3.99
C ILE A 113 -20.44 -6.14 4.75
N TYR A 114 -20.23 -7.44 4.53
CA TYR A 114 -21.04 -8.51 5.11
C TYR A 114 -20.16 -9.57 5.75
N ILE A 115 -20.64 -10.09 6.88
CA ILE A 115 -20.13 -11.31 7.49
C ILE A 115 -20.90 -12.48 6.90
N VAL A 116 -20.17 -13.44 6.33
CA VAL A 116 -20.73 -14.65 5.73
C VAL A 116 -20.32 -15.83 6.61
N HIS A 117 -21.33 -16.59 7.04
CA HIS A 117 -21.15 -17.79 7.83
C HIS A 117 -21.35 -19.04 6.97
N TYR A 118 -20.56 -20.07 7.26
CA TYR A 118 -20.66 -21.37 6.62
C TYR A 118 -20.25 -22.47 7.61
N SER A 119 -20.64 -23.73 7.36
CA SER A 119 -20.59 -24.79 8.39
C SER A 119 -19.65 -25.96 8.07
N SER A 120 -19.00 -25.95 6.91
CA SER A 120 -18.02 -26.98 6.54
C SER A 120 -16.63 -26.76 7.14
N THR A 121 -15.71 -27.68 6.83
CA THR A 121 -14.27 -27.59 7.14
C THR A 121 -13.45 -26.85 6.08
N VAL A 122 -14.08 -26.25 5.05
CA VAL A 122 -13.37 -25.42 4.07
C VAL A 122 -12.66 -24.29 4.82
N THR A 123 -11.36 -24.11 4.54
CA THR A 123 -10.60 -23.07 5.25
C THR A 123 -11.13 -21.68 4.87
N PRO A 124 -11.17 -20.71 5.82
CA PRO A 124 -11.60 -19.35 5.52
C PRO A 124 -10.84 -18.73 4.34
N ALA A 125 -9.55 -19.05 4.20
CA ALA A 125 -8.73 -18.63 3.07
C ALA A 125 -9.24 -19.16 1.72
N LEU A 126 -9.54 -20.46 1.62
CA LEU A 126 -10.09 -21.04 0.39
C LEU A 126 -11.49 -20.48 0.08
N MET A 127 -12.33 -20.31 1.10
CA MET A 127 -13.66 -19.75 0.93
C MET A 127 -13.59 -18.30 0.44
N ALA A 128 -12.77 -17.46 1.08
CA ALA A 128 -12.57 -16.07 0.69
C ALA A 128 -12.05 -15.96 -0.75
N LYS A 129 -11.02 -16.73 -1.11
CA LYS A 129 -10.49 -16.80 -2.48
C LYS A 129 -11.55 -17.23 -3.50
N SER A 130 -12.42 -18.17 -3.12
CA SER A 130 -13.49 -18.62 -4.01
C SER A 130 -14.54 -17.52 -4.23
N LEU A 131 -14.96 -16.84 -3.16
CA LEU A 131 -15.92 -15.74 -3.22
C LEU A 131 -15.37 -14.52 -3.96
N SER A 132 -14.06 -14.24 -3.88
CA SER A 132 -13.45 -13.13 -4.62
C SER A 132 -13.51 -13.31 -6.14
N MET A 133 -13.78 -14.52 -6.63
CA MET A 133 -14.01 -14.78 -8.07
C MET A 133 -15.41 -14.36 -8.54
N ASN A 134 -16.29 -13.94 -7.64
CA ASN A 134 -17.59 -13.38 -8.02
C ASN A 134 -17.41 -11.95 -8.58
N PRO A 135 -17.90 -11.64 -9.78
CA PRO A 135 -17.71 -10.33 -10.41
C PRO A 135 -18.34 -9.16 -9.64
N ASN A 136 -19.31 -9.43 -8.76
CA ASN A 136 -19.96 -8.42 -7.91
C ASN A 136 -19.23 -8.18 -6.59
N VAL A 137 -18.26 -9.02 -6.24
CA VAL A 137 -17.43 -8.89 -5.04
C VAL A 137 -16.27 -7.96 -5.35
N GLN A 138 -16.05 -6.99 -4.46
CA GLN A 138 -14.90 -6.09 -4.50
C GLN A 138 -13.69 -6.73 -3.82
N TYR A 139 -13.90 -7.31 -2.64
CA TYR A 139 -12.94 -8.18 -1.98
C TYR A 139 -13.66 -9.19 -1.08
N ALA A 140 -12.99 -10.30 -0.80
CA ALA A 140 -13.39 -11.26 0.22
C ALA A 140 -12.15 -11.72 0.97
N GLU A 141 -12.24 -11.76 2.30
CA GLU A 141 -11.13 -12.10 3.18
C GLU A 141 -11.61 -12.99 4.34
N PRO A 142 -10.72 -13.81 4.94
CA PRO A 142 -11.00 -14.44 6.22
C PRO A 142 -11.35 -13.44 7.32
N HIS A 143 -12.21 -13.83 8.27
CA HIS A 143 -12.33 -13.08 9.51
C HIS A 143 -11.14 -13.41 10.41
N TYR A 144 -10.05 -12.65 10.27
CA TYR A 144 -8.82 -12.85 11.05
C TYR A 144 -9.05 -12.62 12.55
N ILE A 145 -8.36 -13.43 13.36
CA ILE A 145 -8.28 -13.26 14.82
C ILE A 145 -6.86 -12.91 15.21
N TYR A 146 -6.77 -11.89 16.04
CA TYR A 146 -5.51 -11.33 16.52
C TYR A 146 -5.28 -11.80 17.96
N LYS A 147 -4.05 -12.25 18.28
CA LYS A 147 -3.73 -12.60 19.65
C LYS A 147 -3.57 -11.32 20.47
N VAL A 148 -4.15 -11.31 21.66
CA VAL A 148 -4.01 -10.20 22.63
C VAL A 148 -2.57 -10.05 23.13
N SER A 149 -1.69 -11.01 22.89
CA SER A 149 -0.25 -10.86 23.18
C SER A 149 0.50 -10.04 22.13
N ASP A 150 -0.04 -9.92 20.92
CA ASP A 150 0.65 -9.27 19.80
C ASP A 150 0.47 -7.74 19.82
N VAL A 151 -0.39 -7.18 20.68
CA VAL A 151 -0.71 -5.72 20.71
C VAL A 151 0.44 -4.79 21.10
N ASN A 152 1.62 -5.34 21.46
CA ASN A 152 2.81 -4.57 21.82
C ASN A 152 4.00 -4.92 20.92
N PHE A 153 3.77 -5.08 19.62
CA PHE A 153 4.87 -5.18 18.67
C PHE A 153 5.69 -3.88 18.70
N THR A 154 6.90 -3.94 19.28
CA THR A 154 7.92 -2.90 19.19
C THR A 154 9.07 -3.50 18.38
N PRO A 155 9.42 -2.92 17.23
CA PRO A 155 10.55 -3.39 16.45
C PRO A 155 11.85 -3.40 17.25
N ASN A 156 12.78 -4.28 16.86
CA ASN A 156 14.08 -4.42 17.54
C ASN A 156 15.14 -3.40 17.06
N ASP A 157 14.73 -2.41 16.26
CA ASP A 157 15.61 -1.43 15.61
C ASP A 157 16.27 -0.51 16.64
N SER A 158 17.56 -0.21 16.43
CA SER A 158 18.43 0.37 17.46
C SER A 158 18.01 1.77 17.94
N LEU A 159 17.32 2.54 17.08
CA LEU A 159 16.86 3.91 17.34
C LEU A 159 15.34 4.00 17.50
N ILE A 160 14.61 2.88 17.60
CA ILE A 160 13.14 2.88 17.70
C ILE A 160 12.62 3.71 18.87
N ALA A 161 13.38 3.75 19.97
CA ALA A 161 13.05 4.53 21.17
C ALA A 161 13.11 6.04 20.95
N ASP A 162 13.90 6.50 19.98
CA ASP A 162 14.05 7.92 19.62
C ASP A 162 12.96 8.39 18.66
N GLN A 163 12.24 7.47 18.01
CA GLN A 163 11.16 7.76 17.05
C GLN A 163 9.81 8.03 17.72
N TYR A 164 9.73 9.08 18.52
CA TYR A 164 8.51 9.45 19.27
C TYR A 164 7.26 9.60 18.39
N ALA A 165 7.43 9.99 17.12
CA ALA A 165 6.33 10.19 16.18
C ALA A 165 5.53 8.90 15.93
N LEU A 166 6.19 7.73 15.91
CA LEU A 166 5.53 6.43 15.71
C LEU A 166 4.51 6.13 16.82
N SER A 167 4.85 6.48 18.07
CA SER A 167 3.92 6.41 19.20
C SER A 167 2.72 7.34 19.02
N LEU A 168 2.97 8.60 18.60
CA LEU A 168 1.92 9.61 18.46
C LEU A 168 0.89 9.26 17.38
N ILE A 169 1.35 8.69 16.26
CA ILE A 169 0.46 8.24 15.17
C ILE A 169 -0.08 6.83 15.39
N GLN A 170 0.25 6.20 16.53
CA GLN A 170 -0.14 4.82 16.88
C GLN A 170 0.33 3.76 15.87
N ALA A 171 1.52 3.93 15.29
CA ALA A 171 2.09 3.01 14.31
C ALA A 171 2.22 1.57 14.87
N PHE A 172 2.66 1.42 16.13
CA PHE A 172 2.77 0.11 16.79
C PHE A 172 1.43 -0.64 16.84
N ASN A 173 0.31 0.07 17.05
CA ASN A 173 -1.02 -0.53 17.02
C ASN A 173 -1.42 -0.93 15.60
N ALA A 174 -1.07 -0.10 14.61
CA ALA A 174 -1.36 -0.35 13.20
C ALA A 174 -0.59 -1.57 12.66
N TRP A 175 0.67 -1.75 13.07
CA TRP A 175 1.50 -2.89 12.67
C TRP A 175 0.96 -4.25 13.12
N ASN A 176 0.16 -4.29 14.18
CA ASN A 176 -0.58 -5.50 14.57
C ASN A 176 -1.64 -5.92 13.53
N ILE A 177 -2.05 -4.99 12.66
CA ILE A 177 -2.97 -5.22 11.55
C ILE A 177 -2.16 -5.44 10.26
N THR A 178 -1.30 -4.47 9.92
CA THR A 178 -0.42 -4.51 8.75
C THR A 178 0.78 -3.59 8.92
N GLU A 179 1.94 -4.04 8.46
CA GLU A 179 3.20 -3.29 8.34
C GLU A 179 3.35 -2.65 6.94
N GLY A 180 2.31 -2.69 6.12
CA GLY A 180 2.35 -2.36 4.70
C GLY A 180 2.37 -3.61 3.82
N ASP A 181 2.27 -3.40 2.50
CA ASP A 181 2.28 -4.47 1.51
C ASP A 181 3.25 -4.09 0.38
N SER A 182 4.10 -5.04 -0.02
CA SER A 182 5.13 -4.81 -1.04
C SER A 182 4.59 -4.55 -2.44
N SER A 183 3.29 -4.72 -2.68
CA SER A 183 2.59 -4.30 -3.90
C SER A 183 2.24 -2.81 -3.90
N VAL A 184 2.32 -2.14 -2.75
CA VAL A 184 2.15 -0.68 -2.65
C VAL A 184 3.51 -0.03 -2.84
N VAL A 185 3.60 0.80 -3.87
CA VAL A 185 4.78 1.60 -4.20
C VAL A 185 4.52 3.04 -3.81
N VAL A 186 5.47 3.66 -3.12
CA VAL A 186 5.44 5.06 -2.71
C VAL A 186 6.57 5.79 -3.44
N GLY A 187 6.22 6.73 -4.32
CA GLY A 187 7.19 7.59 -4.98
C GLY A 187 7.72 8.66 -4.03
N ILE A 188 9.04 8.73 -3.90
CA ILE A 188 9.75 9.77 -3.13
C ILE A 188 10.28 10.78 -4.15
N VAL A 189 9.48 11.81 -4.41
CA VAL A 189 9.77 12.91 -5.34
C VAL A 189 10.55 13.99 -4.60
N ASP A 190 11.88 13.86 -4.55
CA ASP A 190 12.75 14.61 -3.65
C ASP A 190 14.18 14.80 -4.21
N THR A 191 15.19 14.99 -3.36
CA THR A 191 16.62 15.18 -3.70
C THR A 191 17.31 13.94 -4.28
N GLY A 192 16.64 12.79 -4.23
CA GLY A 192 17.20 11.47 -4.49
C GLY A 192 17.08 10.58 -3.27
N VAL A 193 17.47 9.32 -3.40
CA VAL A 193 17.49 8.37 -2.28
C VAL A 193 18.78 7.59 -2.34
N ASN A 194 19.50 7.52 -1.22
CA ASN A 194 20.57 6.53 -1.03
C ASN A 194 19.95 5.13 -0.98
N TRP A 195 19.71 4.57 -2.15
CA TRP A 195 18.97 3.31 -2.30
C TRP A 195 19.79 2.10 -1.87
N MET A 196 21.10 2.26 -1.68
CA MET A 196 21.97 1.25 -1.09
C MET A 196 22.05 1.33 0.44
N HIS A 197 21.34 2.27 1.08
CA HIS A 197 21.37 2.42 2.53
C HIS A 197 20.93 1.10 3.20
N PRO A 198 21.66 0.57 4.20
CA PRO A 198 21.38 -0.73 4.82
C PRO A 198 19.96 -0.85 5.40
N ASP A 199 19.36 0.27 5.77
CA ASP A 199 18.02 0.36 6.35
C ASP A 199 16.90 0.60 5.31
N LEU A 200 17.25 0.75 4.03
CA LEU A 200 16.31 1.04 2.94
C LEU A 200 16.38 0.05 1.78
N TYR A 201 17.57 -0.49 1.46
CA TYR A 201 17.81 -1.23 0.23
C TYR A 201 16.81 -2.37 0.00
N ALA A 202 16.38 -3.05 1.08
CA ALA A 202 15.46 -4.18 0.99
C ALA A 202 14.04 -3.75 0.61
N ASN A 203 13.70 -2.46 0.74
CA ASN A 203 12.41 -1.87 0.44
C ASN A 203 12.40 -0.98 -0.81
N ILE A 204 13.53 -0.86 -1.53
CA ILE A 204 13.54 -0.19 -2.82
C ILE A 204 12.68 -0.95 -3.82
N TRP A 205 11.87 -0.20 -4.56
CA TRP A 205 11.05 -0.71 -5.64
C TRP A 205 11.94 -1.03 -6.85
N HIS A 206 11.61 -2.10 -7.55
CA HIS A 206 12.25 -2.44 -8.81
C HIS A 206 11.24 -2.41 -9.94
N ASN A 207 11.48 -1.58 -10.95
CA ASN A 207 10.63 -1.51 -12.13
C ASN A 207 10.75 -2.84 -12.92
N PRO A 208 9.70 -3.67 -13.03
CA PRO A 208 9.79 -4.91 -13.81
C PRO A 208 9.98 -4.68 -15.32
N ASN A 209 9.70 -3.47 -15.81
CA ASN A 209 9.71 -3.13 -17.24
C ASN A 209 10.92 -2.27 -17.66
N TRP A 210 11.91 -2.07 -16.79
CA TRP A 210 13.04 -1.15 -16.98
C TRP A 210 13.83 -1.32 -18.29
N GLN A 211 13.84 -2.53 -18.86
CA GLN A 211 14.55 -2.82 -20.13
C GLN A 211 13.75 -2.42 -21.36
N SER A 212 12.42 -2.35 -21.24
CA SER A 212 11.51 -2.08 -22.34
C SER A 212 10.94 -0.67 -22.33
N ASP A 213 11.16 0.09 -21.24
CA ASP A 213 10.74 1.48 -21.17
C ASP A 213 11.61 2.35 -22.08
N THR A 214 11.00 2.94 -23.10
CA THR A 214 11.67 3.83 -24.04
C THR A 214 11.64 5.29 -23.61
N ASN A 215 10.76 5.66 -22.69
CA ASN A 215 10.64 7.02 -22.16
C ASN A 215 11.68 7.25 -21.05
N TYR A 216 11.93 6.22 -20.24
CA TYR A 216 12.89 6.25 -19.13
C TYR A 216 13.86 5.06 -19.21
N PRO A 217 14.83 5.08 -20.15
CA PRO A 217 15.68 3.93 -20.39
C PRO A 217 16.52 3.58 -19.16
N GLY A 218 16.34 2.38 -18.61
CA GLY A 218 17.18 1.88 -17.53
C GLY A 218 16.71 2.20 -16.11
N ASP A 219 15.49 2.71 -15.93
CA ASP A 219 14.88 3.20 -14.69
C ASP A 219 14.55 2.10 -13.65
N SER A 220 15.51 1.21 -13.39
CA SER A 220 15.32 -0.01 -12.63
C SER A 220 14.85 0.18 -11.19
N ILE A 221 15.02 1.36 -10.61
CA ILE A 221 14.63 1.72 -9.23
C ILE A 221 13.91 3.08 -9.13
N GLY A 222 13.69 3.72 -10.28
CA GLY A 222 13.31 5.12 -10.35
C GLY A 222 14.11 5.93 -11.37
N TRP A 223 13.96 7.25 -11.34
CA TRP A 223 14.50 8.15 -12.35
C TRP A 223 15.07 9.44 -11.75
N ASP A 224 16.12 9.95 -12.38
CA ASP A 224 16.71 11.26 -12.09
C ASP A 224 16.37 12.25 -13.21
N PHE A 225 15.56 13.24 -12.89
CA PHE A 225 15.24 14.34 -13.81
C PHE A 225 16.30 15.44 -13.83
N GLY A 226 17.05 15.59 -12.74
CA GLY A 226 18.08 16.61 -12.62
C GLY A 226 19.38 16.17 -13.26
N GLY A 227 19.85 14.96 -12.97
CA GLY A 227 21.16 14.48 -13.35
C GLY A 227 22.29 15.11 -12.52
N LYS A 228 23.48 14.51 -12.56
CA LYS A 228 24.72 15.11 -12.03
C LYS A 228 25.38 16.01 -13.07
N GLY A 229 25.08 17.29 -13.05
CA GLY A 229 25.86 18.30 -13.77
C GLY A 229 27.26 18.44 -13.15
N THR A 230 28.33 18.25 -13.93
CA THR A 230 29.68 18.72 -13.56
C THR A 230 30.46 19.30 -14.75
N GLY A 231 29.77 19.56 -15.88
CA GLY A 231 30.41 19.96 -17.13
C GLY A 231 29.61 20.99 -17.94
N SER A 232 30.24 21.54 -18.97
CA SER A 232 29.71 22.64 -19.82
C SER A 232 28.43 22.32 -20.61
N GLY A 233 27.82 21.14 -20.40
CA GLY A 233 26.60 20.68 -21.07
C GLY A 233 25.32 20.76 -20.23
N GLY A 234 25.40 21.16 -18.95
CA GLY A 234 24.26 21.14 -18.02
C GLY A 234 24.00 19.75 -17.44
N ALA A 235 23.09 19.67 -16.49
CA ALA A 235 22.66 18.41 -15.90
C ALA A 235 21.70 17.66 -16.86
N THR A 236 21.86 16.34 -16.96
CA THR A 236 21.14 15.51 -17.94
C THR A 236 20.34 14.44 -17.23
N PRO A 237 19.02 14.30 -17.49
CA PRO A 237 18.22 13.24 -16.91
C PRO A 237 18.82 11.85 -17.18
N ASP A 238 18.84 11.01 -16.16
CA ASP A 238 19.39 9.66 -16.24
C ASP A 238 18.67 8.69 -15.28
N ASN A 239 19.14 7.44 -15.25
CA ASN A 239 18.54 6.37 -14.46
C ASN A 239 19.16 6.20 -13.07
N ASN A 240 19.83 7.22 -12.54
CA ASN A 240 20.52 7.18 -11.26
C ASN A 240 19.89 8.16 -10.26
N PRO A 241 18.76 7.82 -9.62
CA PRO A 241 18.10 8.66 -8.62
C PRO A 241 18.82 8.68 -7.26
N GLU A 242 20.13 8.44 -7.24
CA GLU A 242 20.96 8.44 -6.04
C GLU A 242 20.98 9.84 -5.41
N GLU A 243 21.04 9.87 -4.09
CA GLU A 243 21.24 11.10 -3.35
C GLU A 243 22.61 11.72 -3.66
N ASP A 244 22.64 13.03 -3.94
CA ASP A 244 23.88 13.73 -4.29
C ASP A 244 24.55 14.35 -3.06
N PHE A 245 23.73 14.65 -2.06
CA PHE A 245 24.18 15.32 -0.85
C PHE A 245 24.70 14.28 0.15
N PRO A 246 25.79 14.53 0.87
CA PRO A 246 26.22 13.64 1.94
C PRO A 246 25.37 13.84 3.20
N PRO A 247 25.38 12.90 4.16
CA PRO A 247 24.77 13.10 5.46
C PRO A 247 25.35 14.34 6.17
N PRO A 248 24.53 15.12 6.90
CA PRO A 248 23.12 14.90 7.22
C PRO A 248 22.12 15.56 6.25
N TYR A 249 22.56 16.00 5.06
CA TYR A 249 21.75 16.80 4.14
C TYR A 249 20.94 15.96 3.13
N GLU A 250 20.91 14.64 3.32
CA GLU A 250 20.17 13.68 2.50
C GLU A 250 18.65 13.76 2.76
N HIS A 251 17.99 14.79 2.24
CA HIS A 251 16.58 15.05 2.53
C HIS A 251 15.69 13.90 2.03
N GLY A 252 15.85 13.46 0.78
CA GLY A 252 15.06 12.39 0.20
C GLY A 252 15.33 11.02 0.83
N THR A 253 16.58 10.68 1.17
CA THR A 253 16.89 9.48 1.98
C THR A 253 16.18 9.52 3.33
N HIS A 254 16.19 10.67 4.01
CA HIS A 254 15.53 10.84 5.31
C HIS A 254 14.00 10.68 5.19
N VAL A 255 13.38 11.28 4.16
CA VAL A 255 11.95 11.11 3.85
C VAL A 255 11.64 9.63 3.57
N ALA A 256 12.44 8.95 2.74
CA ALA A 256 12.29 7.52 2.46
C ALA A 256 12.37 6.66 3.73
N GLY A 257 13.29 7.00 4.66
CA GLY A 257 13.43 6.35 5.96
C GLY A 257 12.18 6.47 6.83
N ILE A 258 11.59 7.66 6.90
CA ILE A 258 10.33 7.88 7.61
C ILE A 258 9.21 7.02 7.01
N VAL A 259 9.15 6.90 5.68
CA VAL A 259 8.10 6.15 5.00
C VAL A 259 8.26 4.64 5.19
N ALA A 260 9.43 4.08 4.87
CA ALA A 260 9.62 2.63 4.76
C ALA A 260 11.05 2.16 5.07
N ALA A 261 11.73 2.74 6.06
CA ALA A 261 12.88 2.04 6.65
C ALA A 261 12.46 0.64 7.13
N VAL A 262 13.35 -0.34 6.96
CA VAL A 262 13.09 -1.74 7.24
C VAL A 262 12.97 -1.94 8.75
N ALA A 263 11.80 -2.34 9.23
CA ALA A 263 11.62 -2.67 10.64
C ALA A 263 12.17 -4.07 10.97
N ASN A 264 12.52 -4.29 12.24
CA ASN A 264 13.02 -5.55 12.79
C ASN A 264 14.38 -6.04 12.26
N ASN A 265 15.19 -5.17 11.66
CA ASN A 265 16.50 -5.57 11.15
C ASN A 265 17.63 -5.33 12.17
N GLY A 266 17.32 -4.73 13.32
CA GLY A 266 18.25 -4.49 14.43
C GLY A 266 19.21 -3.32 14.21
N ILE A 267 18.98 -2.50 13.18
CA ILE A 267 19.76 -1.29 12.89
C ILE A 267 18.82 -0.09 12.80
N GLY A 268 19.37 1.13 12.85
CA GLY A 268 18.65 2.34 12.46
C GLY A 268 17.25 2.50 13.05
N VAL A 269 16.30 2.79 12.16
CA VAL A 269 14.93 3.24 12.44
C VAL A 269 13.91 2.34 11.76
N ALA A 270 12.64 2.40 12.18
CA ALA A 270 11.53 1.78 11.46
C ALA A 270 10.73 2.83 10.69
N GLY A 271 10.39 2.54 9.42
CA GLY A 271 9.47 3.37 8.65
C GLY A 271 8.03 3.18 9.11
N VAL A 272 7.14 4.11 8.76
CA VAL A 272 5.70 4.00 9.08
C VAL A 272 5.06 2.78 8.41
N ALA A 273 5.48 2.45 7.19
CA ALA A 273 5.02 1.30 6.41
C ALA A 273 6.24 0.46 5.96
N PRO A 274 6.88 -0.26 6.90
CA PRO A 274 8.18 -0.91 6.68
C PRO A 274 8.15 -2.08 5.68
N HIS A 275 6.99 -2.48 5.15
CA HIS A 275 6.85 -3.47 4.08
C HIS A 275 6.39 -2.90 2.72
N CYS A 276 6.16 -1.58 2.62
CA CYS A 276 5.90 -0.93 1.33
C CYS A 276 7.19 -0.75 0.53
N ARG A 277 7.05 -0.48 -0.78
CA ARG A 277 8.18 -0.22 -1.67
C ARG A 277 8.41 1.27 -1.91
N ILE A 278 9.67 1.67 -2.00
CA ILE A 278 10.09 3.05 -2.30
C ILE A 278 10.56 3.15 -3.75
N MET A 279 9.91 4.00 -4.55
CA MET A 279 10.40 4.41 -5.85
C MET A 279 11.16 5.74 -5.68
N ALA A 280 12.44 5.77 -6.06
CA ALA A 280 13.27 6.95 -5.91
C ALA A 280 13.09 7.89 -7.12
N VAL A 281 12.62 9.12 -6.90
CA VAL A 281 12.38 10.08 -7.98
C VAL A 281 13.11 11.37 -7.67
N LYS A 282 14.26 11.54 -8.28
CA LYS A 282 15.11 12.71 -8.04
C LYS A 282 14.67 13.86 -8.94
N VAL A 283 14.35 14.99 -8.34
CA VAL A 283 13.80 16.17 -9.02
C VAL A 283 14.59 17.45 -8.76
N THR A 284 15.74 17.31 -8.12
CA THR A 284 16.72 18.37 -7.90
C THR A 284 17.84 18.27 -8.91
N GLU A 285 18.34 19.41 -9.35
CA GLU A 285 19.58 19.49 -10.13
C GLU A 285 20.76 19.73 -9.19
N ALA A 286 21.79 18.88 -9.26
CA ALA A 286 22.90 18.84 -8.29
C ALA A 286 23.55 20.23 -8.02
N ASP A 287 23.78 21.01 -9.08
CA ASP A 287 24.45 22.31 -9.00
C ASP A 287 23.50 23.47 -8.67
N LEU A 288 22.19 23.23 -8.65
CA LEU A 288 21.20 24.27 -8.44
C LEU A 288 20.75 24.31 -6.98
N THR A 289 21.55 25.01 -6.18
CA THR A 289 21.35 25.19 -4.73
C THR A 289 21.20 26.66 -4.37
N ASP A 290 20.58 26.93 -3.22
CA ASP A 290 20.53 28.27 -2.63
C ASP A 290 21.94 28.72 -2.25
N PRO A 291 22.46 29.85 -2.79
CA PRO A 291 23.83 30.28 -2.52
C PRO A 291 24.10 30.66 -1.05
N SER A 292 23.05 30.89 -0.27
CA SER A 292 23.14 31.31 1.13
C SER A 292 23.07 30.14 2.12
N THR A 293 22.31 29.10 1.81
CA THR A 293 22.11 27.93 2.68
C THR A 293 22.77 26.65 2.16
N GLY A 294 22.97 26.54 0.85
CA GLY A 294 23.40 25.33 0.16
C GLY A 294 22.26 24.33 -0.09
N ASP A 295 21.01 24.70 0.19
CA ASP A 295 19.86 23.80 0.03
C ASP A 295 19.53 23.59 -1.46
N PRO A 296 19.25 22.36 -1.91
CA PRO A 296 18.85 22.10 -3.28
C PRO A 296 17.46 22.66 -3.61
N TYR A 297 17.29 23.13 -4.85
CA TYR A 297 15.98 23.48 -5.36
C TYR A 297 15.29 22.30 -6.03
N ILE A 298 14.00 22.13 -5.78
CA ILE A 298 13.14 21.24 -6.56
C ILE A 298 12.83 21.91 -7.90
N VAL A 299 13.36 21.36 -8.98
CA VAL A 299 13.22 21.89 -10.34
C VAL A 299 12.17 21.12 -11.13
N TYR A 300 12.15 19.79 -10.97
CA TYR A 300 11.37 18.86 -11.78
C TYR A 300 10.21 18.20 -11.00
N GLY A 301 9.68 18.90 -9.99
CA GLY A 301 8.68 18.32 -9.09
C GLY A 301 7.41 17.86 -9.81
N PHE A 302 7.00 18.55 -10.88
CA PHE A 302 5.81 18.16 -11.65
C PHE A 302 6.06 16.89 -12.46
N GLU A 303 7.19 16.82 -13.16
CA GLU A 303 7.63 15.68 -13.94
C GLU A 303 7.78 14.45 -13.05
N GLY A 304 8.39 14.61 -11.87
CA GLY A 304 8.53 13.52 -10.90
C GLY A 304 7.20 12.99 -10.38
N ILE A 305 6.22 13.87 -10.13
CA ILE A 305 4.87 13.44 -9.71
C ILE A 305 4.17 12.64 -10.82
N ILE A 306 4.30 13.07 -12.08
CA ILE A 306 3.73 12.33 -13.23
C ILE A 306 4.40 10.96 -13.36
N TYR A 307 5.73 10.93 -13.36
CA TYR A 307 6.50 9.69 -13.44
C TYR A 307 6.11 8.69 -12.35
N ALA A 308 5.93 9.16 -11.10
CA ALA A 308 5.57 8.28 -9.99
C ALA A 308 4.12 7.75 -10.04
N ALA A 309 3.25 8.38 -10.82
CA ALA A 309 1.83 8.07 -10.88
C ALA A 309 1.42 7.17 -12.07
N ASP A 310 2.23 7.14 -13.13
CA ASP A 310 2.02 6.33 -14.34
C ASP A 310 2.44 4.86 -14.15
#